data_AF-A0A946ISK6-F1
#
_entry.id   AF-A0A946ISK6-F1
#
_cell.length_a   1.000
_cell.length_b   1.000
_cell.length_c   1.000
_cell.angle_alpha   90.00
_cell.angle_beta   90.00
_cell.angle_gamma   90.00
#
_symmetry.space_group_name_H-M   'P 1'
#
loop_
_entity.id
_entity.type
_entity.pdbx_description
1 polymer ?
#
loop_
_entity_poly.entity_id
_entity_poly.type
_entity_poly.pdbx_seq_one_letter_code
_entity_poly.pdbx_strand_id
1 'polypeptide(L)' 'LVGFYLGWLGNPGKGRALGVNTVKFTGEVLKNVKKATYEIDMKRIIVKEGTTVGLANGTLKADGIKIYSAENLKVGLFK' A
#
# COMPACT_ATOMS: atom_id res chain seq x y z
N LEU A 1 -1.42 3.65 3.19
CA LEU A 1 0.00 3.50 3.57
C LEU A 1 0.96 3.94 2.48
N VAL A 2 0.91 3.40 1.25
CA VAL A 2 1.78 3.88 0.15
C VAL A 2 1.62 5.39 -0.11
N GLY A 3 0.38 5.88 -0.29
CA GLY A 3 0.15 7.33 -0.50
C GLY A 3 0.53 8.19 0.70
N PHE A 4 0.33 7.68 1.92
CA PHE A 4 0.81 8.36 3.14
C PHE A 4 2.33 8.47 3.12
N TYR A 5 3.04 7.41 2.76
CA TYR A 5 4.50 7.42 2.66
C TYR A 5 5.01 8.41 1.60
N LEU A 6 4.34 8.51 0.44
CA LEU A 6 4.68 9.52 -0.57
C LEU A 6 4.53 10.95 -0.02
N GLY A 7 3.44 11.23 0.70
CA GLY A 7 3.22 12.53 1.35
C GLY A 7 4.17 12.78 2.52
N TRP A 8 4.53 11.74 3.27
CA TRP A 8 5.50 11.80 4.37
C TRP A 8 6.91 12.17 3.87
N LEU A 9 7.27 11.75 2.66
CA LEU A 9 8.49 12.20 1.97
C LEU A 9 8.41 13.66 1.47
N GLY A 10 7.31 14.37 1.70
CA GLY A 10 7.12 15.77 1.29
C GLY A 10 6.65 15.97 -0.14
N ASN A 11 6.25 14.90 -0.85
CA ASN A 11 5.74 15.06 -2.22
C ASN A 11 4.35 15.72 -2.20
N PRO A 12 4.13 16.80 -2.97
CA PRO A 12 2.85 17.49 -2.98
C PRO A 12 1.81 16.76 -3.84
N GLY A 13 0.53 17.04 -3.58
CA GLY A 13 -0.60 16.57 -4.38
C GLY A 13 -1.60 15.70 -3.61
N LYS A 14 -2.77 15.50 -4.20
CA LYS A 14 -3.84 14.66 -3.68
C LYS A 14 -3.60 13.20 -4.06
N GLY A 15 -3.70 12.31 -3.07
CA GLY A 15 -3.51 10.89 -3.27
C GLY A 15 -4.64 10.20 -4.05
N ARG A 16 -4.27 9.30 -4.97
CA ARG A 16 -5.18 8.42 -5.71
C ARG A 16 -4.58 7.02 -5.82
N ALA A 17 -5.35 6.01 -5.43
CA ALA A 17 -4.99 4.63 -5.75
C ALA A 17 -5.14 4.41 -7.27
N LEU A 18 -4.11 3.88 -7.91
CA LEU A 18 -4.07 3.61 -9.36
C LEU A 18 -4.28 2.13 -9.68
N GLY A 19 -4.49 1.31 -8.63
CA GLY A 19 -4.75 -0.12 -8.74
C GLY A 19 -3.63 -0.97 -8.14
N VAL A 20 -3.72 -2.26 -8.46
CA VAL A 20 -2.85 -3.32 -7.97
C VAL A 20 -2.76 -4.39 -9.05
N ASN A 21 -1.63 -5.09 -9.15
CA ASN A 21 -1.50 -6.16 -10.15
C ASN A 21 -2.19 -7.44 -9.68
N THR A 22 -1.77 -7.94 -8.53
CA THR A 22 -2.29 -9.20 -8.00
C THR A 22 -2.63 -9.03 -6.54
N VAL A 23 -3.79 -9.55 -6.15
CA VAL A 23 -4.21 -9.67 -4.76
C VAL A 23 -4.59 -11.11 -4.50
N LYS A 24 -4.10 -11.67 -3.41
CA LYS A 24 -4.49 -13.00 -2.93
C LYS A 24 -5.09 -12.87 -1.55
N PHE A 25 -6.24 -13.50 -1.38
CA PHE A 25 -6.93 -13.63 -0.09
C PHE A 25 -6.92 -15.11 0.30
N THR A 26 -6.27 -15.45 1.41
CA THR A 26 -6.14 -16.85 1.88
C THR A 26 -6.67 -17.03 3.30
N GLY A 27 -7.36 -16.03 3.85
CA GLY A 27 -7.94 -16.04 5.19
C GLY A 27 -8.85 -14.83 5.38
N GLU A 28 -9.23 -14.56 6.62
CA GLU A 28 -10.16 -13.46 6.94
C GLU A 28 -9.86 -12.88 8.33
N VAL A 29 -10.35 -11.66 8.57
CA VAL A 29 -10.26 -11.01 9.88
C VAL A 29 -11.57 -11.26 10.63
N LEU A 30 -11.56 -12.22 11.54
CA LEU A 30 -12.72 -12.57 12.37
C LEU A 30 -12.84 -11.65 13.60
N LYS A 31 -14.02 -11.64 14.23
CA LYS A 31 -14.31 -10.79 15.41
C LYS A 31 -13.38 -11.03 16.60
N ASN A 32 -12.75 -12.19 16.71
CA ASN A 32 -11.83 -12.54 17.79
C ASN A 32 -10.38 -12.08 17.54
N VAL A 33 -10.04 -11.67 16.31
CA VAL A 33 -8.70 -11.15 15.97
C VAL A 33 -8.40 -9.91 16.78
N LYS A 34 -7.19 -9.85 17.36
CA LYS A 34 -6.79 -8.73 18.23
C LYS A 34 -6.03 -7.65 17.49
N LYS A 35 -5.25 -8.02 16.47
CA LYS A 35 -4.41 -7.08 15.73
C LYS A 35 -4.31 -7.44 14.25
N ALA A 36 -4.67 -6.48 13.41
CA ALA A 36 -4.33 -6.45 12.00
C ALA A 36 -3.01 -5.69 11.79
N THR A 37 -2.01 -6.34 11.21
CA THR A 37 -0.70 -5.72 10.91
C THR A 37 -0.51 -5.62 9.41
N TYR A 38 -0.37 -4.39 8.91
CA TYR A 38 -0.06 -4.09 7.52
C TYR A 38 1.45 -3.92 7.37
N GLU A 39 2.07 -4.70 6.49
CA GLU A 39 3.47 -4.53 6.12
C GLU A 39 3.52 -4.08 4.67
N ILE A 40 4.21 -2.96 4.41
CA ILE A 40 4.34 -2.37 3.08
C ILE A 40 5.82 -2.28 2.75
N ASP A 41 6.19 -2.89 1.62
CA ASP A 41 7.54 -2.87 1.08
C ASP A 41 7.58 -1.98 -0.17
N MET A 42 8.24 -0.83 -0.06
CA MET A 42 8.33 0.15 -1.13
C MET A 42 9.32 -0.34 -2.20
N LYS A 43 8.83 -0.58 -3.42
CA LYS A 43 9.64 -1.05 -4.53
C LYS A 43 10.29 0.08 -5.31
N ARG A 44 9.51 1.13 -5.60
CA ARG A 44 9.93 2.23 -6.46
C ARG A 44 9.10 3.46 -6.21
N ILE A 45 9.73 4.63 -6.31
CA ILE A 45 9.06 5.93 -6.35
C ILE A 45 9.49 6.62 -7.64
N ILE A 46 8.52 7.18 -8.35
CA ILE A 46 8.72 7.88 -9.61
C ILE A 46 8.19 9.30 -9.41
N VAL A 47 9.07 10.28 -9.45
CA VAL A 47 8.71 11.69 -9.36
C VAL A 47 8.84 12.30 -10.76
N LYS A 48 7.77 12.94 -11.24
CA LYS A 48 7.73 13.73 -12.46
C LYS A 48 7.09 15.08 -12.15
N GLU A 49 7.23 16.03 -13.06
CA GLU A 49 6.70 17.37 -12.89
C GLU A 49 5.18 17.33 -12.57
N GLY A 50 4.82 17.78 -11.37
CA GLY A 50 3.43 17.79 -10.89
C GLY A 50 2.83 16.45 -10.45
N THR A 51 3.54 15.32 -10.57
CA THR A 51 3.02 13.99 -10.24
C THR A 51 4.07 13.09 -9.58
N THR A 52 3.68 12.40 -8.50
CA THR A 52 4.51 11.36 -7.87
C THR A 52 3.78 10.03 -7.86
N VAL A 53 4.44 8.92 -8.23
CA VAL A 53 3.85 7.57 -8.20
C VAL A 53 4.72 6.63 -7.36
N GLY A 54 4.11 5.99 -6.37
CA GLY A 54 4.72 4.94 -5.55
C GLY A 54 4.25 3.56 -5.97
N LEU A 55 5.20 2.63 -6.03
CA LEU A 55 4.97 1.20 -6.21
C LEU A 55 5.41 0.45 -4.96
N ALA A 56 4.58 -0.47 -4.49
CA ALA A 56 4.89 -1.27 -3.31
C ALA A 56 4.30 -2.67 -3.39
N ASN A 57 4.85 -3.59 -2.62
CA ASN A 57 4.16 -4.81 -2.21
C ASN A 57 3.55 -4.60 -0.83
N GLY A 58 2.50 -5.38 -0.52
CA GLY A 58 1.86 -5.33 0.79
C GLY A 58 1.46 -6.70 1.30
N THR A 59 1.48 -6.88 2.60
CA THR A 59 0.84 -8.03 3.26
C THR A 59 -0.04 -7.56 4.42
N LEU A 60 -1.11 -8.32 4.67
CA LEU A 60 -1.90 -8.20 5.88
C LEU A 60 -1.71 -9.45 6.72
N LYS A 61 -1.38 -9.26 8.00
CA LYS A 61 -1.34 -10.31 9.01
C LYS A 61 -2.47 -10.12 10.01
N ALA A 62 -3.23 -11.18 10.32
CA ALA A 62 -4.15 -11.23 11.45
C ALA A 62 -3.45 -11.99 12.59
N ASP A 63 -3.22 -11.32 13.72
CA ASP A 63 -2.50 -11.87 14.88
C ASP A 63 -1.17 -12.56 14.51
N GLY A 64 -0.43 -11.93 13.59
CA GLY A 64 0.88 -12.40 13.10
C GLY A 64 0.81 -13.37 11.92
N ILE A 65 -0.35 -13.92 11.58
CA ILE A 65 -0.53 -14.86 10.47
C ILE A 65 -0.86 -14.10 9.19
N LYS A 66 -0.06 -14.28 8.14
CA LYS A 66 -0.30 -13.66 6.82
C LYS A 66 -1.57 -14.24 6.20
N ILE A 67 -2.53 -13.36 5.92
CA ILE A 67 -3.81 -13.72 5.29
C ILE A 67 -4.00 -13.09 3.91
N TYR A 68 -3.43 -11.90 3.67
CA TYR A 68 -3.48 -11.23 2.36
C TYR A 68 -2.09 -10.91 1.83
N SER A 69 -1.95 -10.93 0.51
CA SER A 69 -0.80 -10.37 -0.20
C SER A 69 -1.25 -9.55 -1.39
N ALA A 70 -0.60 -8.40 -1.58
CA ALA A 70 -0.78 -7.53 -2.73
C ALA A 70 0.58 -7.30 -3.40
N GLU A 71 0.63 -7.48 -4.71
CA GLU A 71 1.81 -7.26 -5.52
C GLU A 71 1.62 -6.05 -6.43
N ASN A 72 2.63 -5.19 -6.49
CA ASN A 72 2.64 -3.98 -7.32
C ASN A 72 1.42 -3.08 -7.09
N LEU A 73 1.13 -2.76 -5.82
CA LEU A 73 0.26 -1.65 -5.44
C LEU A 73 0.79 -0.37 -6.10
N LYS A 74 -0.10 0.42 -6.71
CA LYS A 74 0.26 1.71 -7.33
C LYS A 74 -0.58 2.82 -6.72
N VAL A 75 0.09 3.87 -6.25
CA VAL A 75 -0.57 5.08 -5.73
C VAL A 75 0.13 6.31 -6.30
N GLY A 76 -0.65 7.27 -6.77
CA GLY A 76 -0.16 8.55 -7.27
C GLY A 76 -0.56 9.72 -6.37
N LEU A 77 0.27 10.77 -6.33
CA LEU A 77 -0.06 12.11 -5.85
C LEU A 77 -0.12 13.04 -7.06
N PHE A 78 -1.21 13.79 -7.20
CA PHE A 78 -1.46 14.70 -8.31
C PHE A 78 -1.89 16.08 -7.78
N LYS A 79 -1.30 17.16 -8.28
CA LYS A 79 -1.72 18.52 -7.91
C LYS A 79 -3.11 18.85 -8.45
#